data_AF-V6M223-F1
#
_entry.id   AF-V6M223-F1
#
_cell.length_a   1.000
_cell.length_b   1.000
_cell.length_c   1.000
_cell.angle_alpha   90.00
_cell.angle_beta   90.00
_cell.angle_gamma   90.00
#
_symmetry.space_group_name_H-M   'P 1'
#
loop_
_entity.id
_entity.type
_entity.pdbx_description
1 polymer ?
#
loop_
_entity_poly.entity_id
_entity_poly.type
_entity_poly.pdbx_seq_one_letter_code
_entity_poly.pdbx_strand_id
1 'polypeptide(L)' 'MNDQEVQIIDFEEMLRFIESRLASAGQYVKRDAIIAILQAEEAFLLEKGVLQEYNE' A
#
# COMPACT_ATOMS: atom_id res chain seq x y z
N MET A 1 -6.20 -25.45 -2.62
CA MET A 1 -5.48 -24.49 -1.79
C MET A 1 -5.08 -23.37 -2.72
N ASN A 2 -5.56 -22.16 -2.44
CA ASN A 2 -5.33 -21.01 -3.31
C ASN A 2 -4.05 -20.36 -2.77
N ASP A 3 -2.90 -20.79 -3.30
CA ASP A 3 -1.61 -20.20 -2.95
C ASP A 3 -1.60 -18.79 -3.54
N GLN A 4 -2.08 -17.81 -2.75
CA GLN A 4 -1.89 -16.41 -3.09
C GLN A 4 -0.38 -16.19 -3.09
N GLU A 5 0.20 -16.08 -4.28
CA GLU A 5 1.58 -15.62 -4.45
C GLU A 5 1.69 -14.23 -3.82
N VAL A 6 2.24 -14.19 -2.60
CA VAL A 6 2.52 -12.95 -1.91
C VAL A 6 3.74 -12.35 -2.60
N GLN A 7 3.50 -11.30 -3.40
CA GLN A 7 4.57 -10.55 -4.03
C GLN A 7 5.10 -9.51 -3.05
N ILE A 8 6.36 -9.66 -2.64
CA ILE A 8 7.09 -8.65 -1.87
C ILE A 8 7.59 -7.62 -2.88
N ILE A 9 7.09 -6.39 -2.76
CA ILE A 9 7.53 -5.24 -3.55
C ILE A 9 8.11 -4.19 -2.61
N ASP A 10 9.10 -3.43 -3.08
CA ASP A 10 9.61 -2.32 -2.28
C ASP A 10 8.60 -1.16 -2.23
N PHE A 11 8.75 -0.28 -1.24
CA PHE A 11 7.81 0.81 -1.02
C PHE A 11 7.75 1.80 -2.19
N GLU A 12 8.89 2.07 -2.85
CA GLU A 12 8.94 2.99 -4.00
C GLU A 12 8.30 2.36 -5.24
N GLU A 13 8.50 1.06 -5.48
CA GLU A 13 7.83 0.29 -6.53
C GLU A 13 6.32 0.29 -6.34
N MET A 14 5.85 0.11 -5.10
CA MET A 14 4.42 0.20 -4.76
C MET A 14 3.87 1.60 -5.05
N LEU A 15 4.57 2.66 -4.64
CA LEU A 15 4.14 4.03 -4.92
C LEU A 15 4.04 4.30 -6.43
N ARG A 16 5.05 3.90 -7.20
CA ARG A 16 5.05 4.06 -8.66
C ARG A 16 3.92 3.27 -9.32
N PHE A 17 3.62 2.08 -8.82
CA PHE A 17 2.50 1.29 -9.29
C PHE A 17 1.16 2.02 -9.09
N ILE A 18 0.93 2.55 -7.87
CA ILE A 18 -0.29 3.32 -7.56
C ILE A 18 -0.38 4.58 -8.42
N GLU A 19 0.72 5.33 -8.56
CA GLU A 19 0.79 6.52 -9.40
C GLU A 19 0.44 6.22 -10.86
N SER A 20 1.04 5.16 -11.42
CA SER A 20 0.77 4.70 -12.79
C SER A 20 -0.70 4.31 -12.96
N ARG A 21 -1.26 3.57 -11.99
CA ARG A 21 -2.66 3.16 -12.00
C ARG A 21 -3.60 4.36 -11.95
N LEU A 22 -3.37 5.32 -11.06
CA LEU A 22 -4.17 6.54 -10.95
C LEU A 22 -4.07 7.38 -12.23
N ALA A 23 -2.86 7.54 -12.77
CA ALA A 23 -2.64 8.25 -14.03
C ALA A 23 -3.38 7.59 -15.20
N SER A 24 -3.39 6.25 -15.29
CA SER A 24 -4.14 5.52 -16.33
C SER A 24 -5.66 5.72 -16.22
N ALA A 25 -6.16 6.04 -15.02
CA ALA A 25 -7.55 6.41 -14.78
C ALA A 25 -7.81 7.92 -14.95
N GLY A 26 -6.82 8.70 -15.37
CA GLY A 26 -6.90 10.16 -15.55
C GLY A 26 -6.86 10.95 -14.25
N GLN A 27 -6.44 10.33 -13.14
CA GLN A 27 -6.32 10.96 -11.83
C GLN A 27 -4.86 11.27 -11.51
N TYR A 28 -4.57 12.55 -11.27
CA TYR A 28 -3.26 12.99 -10.81
C TYR A 28 -3.32 13.33 -9.32
N VAL A 29 -2.86 12.38 -8.50
CA VAL A 29 -2.81 12.53 -7.05
C VAL A 29 -1.37 12.81 -6.64
N LYS A 30 -1.16 13.75 -5.71
CA LYS A 30 0.17 14.01 -5.17
C LYS A 30 0.65 12.81 -4.36
N ARG A 31 1.93 12.48 -4.49
CA ARG A 31 2.58 11.38 -3.76
C ARG A 31 2.33 11.45 -2.25
N ASP A 32 2.38 12.63 -1.64
CA ASP A 32 2.11 12.81 -0.21
C ASP A 32 0.71 12.34 0.21
N ALA A 33 -0.29 12.51 -0.66
CA ALA A 33 -1.65 12.04 -0.37
C ALA A 33 -1.75 10.52 -0.45
N ILE A 34 -1.02 9.89 -1.38
CA ILE A 34 -0.93 8.42 -1.49
C ILE A 34 -0.28 7.86 -0.22
N ILE A 35 0.84 8.44 0.21
CA ILE A 35 1.55 8.04 1.44
C ILE A 35 0.65 8.17 2.66
N ALA A 36 -0.06 9.31 2.80
CA ALA A 36 -0.95 9.53 3.93
C ALA A 36 -2.08 8.48 4.00
N ILE A 37 -2.63 8.07 2.85
CA ILE A 37 -3.64 7.01 2.78
C ILE A 37 -3.06 5.67 3.22
N LEU A 38 -1.89 5.30 2.69
CA LEU A 38 -1.23 4.04 3.04
C LEU A 38 -0.91 3.96 4.54
N GLN A 39 -0.43 5.04 5.14
CA GLN A 39 -0.17 5.11 6.59
C GLN A 39 -1.46 5.00 7.41
N ALA A 40 -2.54 5.63 6.98
CA ALA A 40 -3.83 5.52 7.65
C ALA A 40 -4.39 4.10 7.56
N GLU A 41 -4.23 3.43 6.42
CA GLU A 41 -4.62 2.03 6.21
C GLU A 41 -3.79 1.09 7.08
N GLU A 42 -2.47 1.24 7.10
CA GLU A 42 -1.58 0.46 7.96
C GLU A 42 -1.97 0.58 9.44
N ALA A 43 -2.15 1.81 9.94
CA ALA A 43 -2.59 2.06 11.31
C ALA A 43 -3.95 1.42 11.61
N PHE A 44 -4.90 1.50 10.68
CA PHE A 44 -6.22 0.86 10.81
C PHE A 44 -6.11 -0.66 10.88
N LEU A 45 -5.32 -1.27 10.00
CA LEU A 45 -5.15 -2.73 9.95
C LEU A 45 -4.42 -3.27 11.18
N LEU A 46 -3.47 -2.50 11.74
CA LEU A 46 -2.85 -2.78 13.05
C LEU A 46 -3.89 -2.72 14.19
N GLU A 47 -4.72 -1.67 14.24
CA GLU A 47 -5.78 -1.54 15.25
C GLU A 47 -6.77 -2.70 15.21
N LYS A 48 -7.11 -3.19 14.01
CA LYS A 48 -8.00 -4.35 13.82
C LYS A 48 -7.32 -5.69 14.09
N GLY A 49 -6.02 -5.71 14.39
CA GLY A 49 -5.25 -6.93 14.60
C GLY A 49 -5.11 -7.80 13.34
N VAL A 50 -5.31 -7.19 12.15
CA VAL A 50 -5.12 -7.84 10.86
C VAL A 50 -3.63 -7.87 10.51
N LEU A 51 -2.92 -6.78 10.79
CA LEU A 51 -1.46 -6.73 10.78
C LEU A 51 -0.95 -6.98 12.20
N GLN A 52 0.18 -7.68 12.31
CA GLN A 52 0.94 -7.83 13.55
C GLN A 52 2.29 -7.15 13.34
N GLU A 53 2.70 -6.33 14.31
CA GLU A 53 4.08 -5.81 14.33
C GLU A 53 5.04 -6.99 14.49
N TYR A 54 5.88 -7.21 13.48
CA TYR A 54 6.97 -8.16 13.59
C TYR A 54 8.13 -7.46 14.30
N ASN A 55 8.36 -7.78 15.56
CA ASN A 55 9.58 -7.38 16.25
C ASN A 55 10.70 -8.34 15.80
N GLU A 56 11.63 -7.85 14.97
CA GLU A 56 12.92 -8.53 14.73
C GLU A 56 13.73 -8.68 16.03
#